data_AF-A0A7C6G2J6-F1
#
_entry.id   AF-A0A7C6G2J6-F1
#
_cell.length_a   1.000
_cell.length_b   1.000
_cell.length_c   1.000
_cell.angle_alpha   90.00
_cell.angle_beta   90.00
_cell.angle_gamma   90.00
#
_symmetry.space_group_name_H-M   'P 1'
#
loop_
_entity.id
_entity.type
_entity.pdbx_description
1 polymer ?
#
loop_
_entity_poly.entity_id
_entity_poly.type
_entity_poly.pdbx_seq_one_letter_code
_entity_poly.pdbx_strand_id
1 'polypeptide(L)'
;MDFWEGFFLGKYWTDSNFEDKPRKSFFLTIGFVIFLFCAVNFMYPKPVEKFFLMPFWLHLLLGFILLVSLPFAAAHYHKLNFFVKLLVLLGYLLQYIFLIFGFVQIISGQVGLDTESVPAFFLNMFDRVMSLSGELFTFLGGLGSTIASVLGGIIIGGSIIVLILFVAIFIPLIYIILFRALQRLIDKTIYNKWYSVKI
;
A
#
# COMPACT_ATOMS: atom_id res chain seq x y z
N MET A 1 -12.55 -7.73 19.44
CA MET A 1 -11.32 -7.12 19.98
C MET A 1 -10.11 -7.92 19.51
N ASP A 2 -10.15 -9.25 19.68
CA ASP A 2 -9.09 -10.21 19.33
C ASP A 2 -8.52 -10.09 17.91
N PHE A 3 -9.35 -9.79 16.91
CA PHE A 3 -8.88 -9.56 15.53
C PHE A 3 -7.94 -8.36 15.44
N TRP A 4 -8.34 -7.22 16.03
CA TRP A 4 -7.57 -5.99 16.01
C TRP A 4 -6.33 -6.11 16.89
N GLU A 5 -6.44 -6.80 18.02
CA GLU A 5 -5.29 -7.15 18.85
C GLU A 5 -4.28 -7.97 18.05
N GLY A 6 -4.69 -9.07 17.44
CA GLY A 6 -3.78 -9.90 16.65
C GLY A 6 -3.25 -9.20 15.39
N PHE A 7 -4.01 -8.27 14.80
CA PHE A 7 -3.54 -7.47 13.68
C PHE A 7 -2.44 -6.47 14.10
N PHE A 8 -2.69 -5.68 15.15
CA PHE A 8 -1.83 -4.57 15.56
C PHE A 8 -0.68 -5.01 16.47
N LEU A 9 -0.95 -5.81 17.50
CA LEU A 9 0.02 -6.25 18.50
C LEU A 9 0.84 -7.45 18.00
N GLY A 10 0.21 -8.32 17.21
CA GLY A 10 0.84 -9.53 16.68
C GLY A 10 1.14 -10.58 17.76
N LYS A 11 1.69 -11.71 17.32
CA LYS A 11 1.87 -12.92 18.15
C LYS A 11 2.74 -12.79 19.41
N TYR A 12 3.52 -11.72 19.57
CA TYR A 12 4.44 -11.57 20.69
C TYR A 12 3.77 -10.96 21.93
N TRP A 13 2.67 -10.23 21.75
CA TRP A 13 2.03 -9.44 22.79
C TRP A 13 0.56 -9.78 23.02
N THR A 14 0.00 -10.71 22.24
CA THR A 14 -1.38 -11.20 22.35
C THR A 14 -1.46 -12.66 21.95
N ASP A 15 -2.31 -13.42 22.65
CA ASP A 15 -2.63 -14.83 22.37
C ASP A 15 -3.67 -14.99 21.24
N SER A 16 -3.85 -13.96 20.41
CA SER A 16 -4.82 -13.99 19.31
C SER A 16 -4.37 -14.96 18.20
N ASN A 17 -5.30 -15.83 17.78
CA ASN A 17 -5.14 -16.75 16.64
C ASN A 17 -5.14 -16.05 15.26
N PHE A 18 -4.74 -14.77 15.21
CA PHE A 18 -4.74 -13.97 13.99
C PHE A 18 -3.77 -14.53 12.94
N GLU A 19 -2.58 -14.96 13.36
CA GLU A 19 -1.53 -15.49 12.46
C GLU A 19 -1.85 -16.89 11.91
N ASP A 20 -2.73 -17.64 12.58
CA ASP A 20 -3.03 -19.04 12.22
C ASP A 20 -3.87 -19.17 10.95
N LYS A 21 -4.50 -18.08 10.50
CA LYS A 21 -5.38 -18.06 9.34
C LYS A 21 -4.83 -17.16 8.24
N PRO A 22 -4.80 -17.60 6.96
CA PRO A 22 -4.39 -16.73 5.87
C PRO A 22 -5.38 -15.58 5.70
N ARG A 23 -4.88 -14.34 5.80
CA ARG A 23 -5.68 -13.10 5.65
C ARG A 23 -5.35 -12.32 4.38
N LYS A 24 -4.97 -13.00 3.29
CA LYS A 24 -4.53 -12.37 2.04
C LYS A 24 -5.50 -11.31 1.52
N SER A 25 -6.81 -11.63 1.51
CA SER A 25 -7.86 -10.72 1.08
C SER A 25 -7.90 -9.42 1.89
N PHE A 26 -7.75 -9.49 3.21
CA PHE A 26 -7.75 -8.30 4.07
C PHE A 26 -6.59 -7.35 3.74
N PHE A 27 -5.38 -7.88 3.55
CA PHE A 27 -4.24 -7.05 3.16
C PHE A 27 -4.41 -6.46 1.76
N LEU A 28 -4.95 -7.24 0.81
CA LEU A 28 -5.26 -6.75 -0.52
C LEU A 28 -6.28 -5.61 -0.48
N THR A 29 -7.31 -5.71 0.38
CA THR A 29 -8.26 -4.63 0.62
C THR A 29 -7.57 -3.38 1.18
N ILE A 30 -6.66 -3.51 2.15
CA ILE A 30 -5.91 -2.35 2.66
C ILE A 30 -5.07 -1.71 1.55
N GLY A 31 -4.33 -2.52 0.77
CA GLY A 31 -3.55 -2.02 -0.37
C GLY A 31 -4.41 -1.29 -1.39
N PHE A 32 -5.59 -1.84 -1.70
CA PHE A 32 -6.57 -1.22 -2.59
C PHE A 32 -7.14 0.10 -2.03
N VAL A 33 -7.42 0.18 -0.73
CA VAL A 33 -7.86 1.43 -0.08
C VAL A 33 -6.79 2.51 -0.16
N ILE A 34 -5.51 2.16 0.05
CA ILE A 34 -4.41 3.12 -0.10
C ILE A 34 -4.24 3.54 -1.56
N PHE A 35 -4.36 2.61 -2.50
CA PHE A 35 -4.38 2.93 -3.92
C PHE A 35 -5.49 3.95 -4.25
N LEU A 36 -6.72 3.72 -3.80
CA LEU A 36 -7.82 4.67 -3.99
C LEU A 36 -7.52 6.03 -3.37
N PHE A 37 -6.92 6.05 -2.19
CA PHE A 37 -6.54 7.30 -1.52
C PHE A 37 -5.45 8.06 -2.30
N CYS A 38 -4.44 7.36 -2.84
CA CYS A 38 -3.47 7.94 -3.76
C CYS A 38 -4.14 8.48 -5.04
N ALA A 39 -5.05 7.71 -5.64
CA ALA A 39 -5.76 8.13 -6.85
C ALA A 39 -6.58 9.40 -6.62
N VAL A 40 -7.29 9.49 -5.49
CA VAL A 40 -8.02 10.71 -5.10
C VAL A 40 -7.07 11.89 -4.90
N ASN A 41 -5.91 11.67 -4.26
CA ASN A 41 -4.87 12.69 -4.11
C ASN A 41 -4.41 13.25 -5.47
N PHE A 42 -4.12 12.36 -6.43
CA PHE A 42 -3.70 12.76 -7.77
C PHE A 42 -4.79 13.50 -8.56
N MET A 43 -6.04 13.05 -8.48
CA MET A 43 -7.15 13.66 -9.23
C MET A 43 -7.59 15.00 -8.61
N TYR A 44 -7.47 15.15 -7.29
CA TYR A 44 -7.96 16.31 -6.55
C TYR A 44 -6.91 16.80 -5.54
N PRO A 45 -5.78 17.37 -6.00
CA PRO A 45 -4.69 17.78 -5.10
C PRO A 45 -5.11 18.90 -4.14
N LYS A 46 -5.88 19.88 -4.61
CA LYS A 46 -6.32 21.07 -3.83
C LYS A 46 -7.09 20.74 -2.52
N PRO A 47 -8.14 19.89 -2.52
CA PRO A 47 -8.80 19.52 -1.28
C PRO A 47 -7.93 18.64 -0.40
N VAL A 48 -7.01 17.86 -0.99
CA VAL A 48 -6.18 16.89 -0.28
C VAL A 48 -5.00 17.56 0.44
N GLU A 49 -4.47 18.67 -0.08
CA GLU A 49 -3.53 19.54 0.62
C GLU A 49 -4.06 20.00 1.99
N LYS A 50 -5.38 20.18 2.14
CA LYS A 50 -6.00 20.54 3.43
C LYS A 50 -5.97 19.41 4.46
N PHE A 51 -5.94 18.15 4.02
CA PHE A 51 -5.80 16.99 4.90
C PHE A 51 -4.35 16.78 5.33
N PHE A 52 -3.42 17.24 4.51
CA PHE A 52 -1.98 17.11 4.71
C PHE A 52 -1.38 18.36 5.37
N LEU A 53 -1.81 18.59 6.62
CA LEU A 53 -1.39 19.75 7.43
C LEU A 53 0.10 19.75 7.77
N MET A 54 0.75 18.59 7.73
CA MET A 54 2.17 18.42 8.09
C MET A 54 2.99 17.92 6.89
N PRO A 55 4.29 18.24 6.82
CA PRO A 55 5.18 17.68 5.81
C PRO A 55 5.38 16.18 5.99
N PHE A 56 5.80 15.49 4.93
CA PHE A 56 5.89 14.03 4.90
C PHE A 56 6.86 13.47 5.92
N TRP A 57 7.98 14.16 6.16
CA TRP A 57 8.98 13.73 7.12
C TRP A 57 8.43 13.74 8.55
N LEU A 58 7.50 14.64 8.90
CA LEU A 58 6.85 14.66 10.22
C LEU A 58 5.92 13.46 10.40
N HIS A 59 5.14 13.13 9.38
CA HIS A 59 4.30 11.93 9.38
C HIS A 59 5.15 10.67 9.58
N LEU A 60 6.25 10.54 8.83
CA LEU A 60 7.15 9.40 8.99
C LEU A 60 7.81 9.39 10.38
N LEU A 61 8.31 10.53 10.87
CA LEU A 61 8.94 10.64 12.18
C LEU A 61 7.99 10.20 13.30
N LEU A 62 6.76 10.71 13.31
CA LEU A 62 5.74 10.32 14.28
C LEU A 62 5.40 8.83 14.18
N GLY A 63 5.26 8.31 12.96
CA GLY A 63 5.07 6.88 12.71
C GLY A 63 6.22 6.02 13.25
N PHE A 64 7.48 6.46 13.08
CA PHE A 64 8.66 5.77 13.59
C PHE A 64 8.79 5.85 15.12
N ILE A 65 8.48 7.01 15.71
CA ILE A 65 8.44 7.16 17.17
C ILE A 65 7.44 6.17 17.75
N LEU A 66 6.23 6.11 17.19
CA LEU A 66 5.20 5.16 17.62
C LEU A 66 5.64 3.71 17.41
N LEU A 67 6.29 3.40 16.30
CA LEU A 67 6.84 2.06 16.01
C LEU A 67 7.82 1.58 17.08
N VAL A 68 8.65 2.48 17.60
CA VAL A 68 9.60 2.14 18.67
C VAL A 68 8.91 2.16 20.04
N SER A 69 8.01 3.10 20.32
CA SER A 69 7.43 3.28 21.65
C SER A 69 6.30 2.29 21.98
N LEU A 70 5.46 1.94 21.01
CA LEU A 70 4.28 1.10 21.24
C LEU A 70 4.60 -0.32 21.72
N PRO A 71 5.66 -1.01 21.25
CA PRO A 71 6.06 -2.31 21.79
C PRO A 71 6.26 -2.33 23.32
N PHE A 72 6.74 -1.23 23.91
CA PHE A 72 6.91 -1.13 25.38
C PHE A 72 5.57 -1.09 26.13
N ALA A 73 4.57 -0.42 25.54
CA ALA A 73 3.21 -0.42 26.07
C ALA A 73 2.53 -1.78 25.84
N ALA A 74 2.75 -2.39 24.67
CA ALA A 74 2.24 -3.70 24.30
C ALA A 74 2.76 -4.82 25.21
N ALA A 75 4.00 -4.72 25.69
CA ALA A 75 4.57 -5.68 26.64
C ALA A 75 3.79 -5.83 27.95
N HIS A 76 3.05 -4.79 28.34
CA HIS A 76 2.21 -4.80 29.54
C HIS A 76 0.72 -5.01 29.22
N TYR A 77 0.36 -5.16 27.95
CA TYR A 77 -1.01 -5.07 27.43
C TYR A 77 -2.01 -5.93 28.20
N HIS A 78 -1.67 -7.19 28.51
CA HIS A 78 -2.56 -8.11 29.22
C HIS A 78 -2.94 -7.63 30.63
N LYS A 79 -2.08 -6.85 31.30
CA LYS A 79 -2.29 -6.34 32.66
C LYS A 79 -3.06 -5.01 32.69
N LEU A 80 -3.32 -4.40 31.53
CA LEU A 80 -3.94 -3.09 31.42
C LEU A 80 -5.47 -3.18 31.47
N ASN A 81 -6.10 -2.14 32.01
CA ASN A 81 -7.56 -1.98 31.99
C ASN A 81 -8.08 -1.81 30.55
N PHE A 82 -9.34 -2.16 30.31
CA PHE A 82 -9.98 -2.11 29.00
C PHE A 82 -9.80 -0.76 28.26
N PHE A 83 -9.96 0.36 28.96
CA PHE A 83 -9.77 1.69 28.36
C PHE A 83 -8.34 1.95 27.91
N VAL A 84 -7.36 1.50 28.70
CA VAL A 84 -5.94 1.67 28.36
C VAL A 84 -5.56 0.75 27.19
N LYS A 85 -6.10 -0.47 27.14
CA LYS A 85 -5.96 -1.36 25.97
C LYS A 85 -6.45 -0.69 24.69
N LEU A 86 -7.61 -0.03 24.74
CA LEU A 86 -8.15 0.70 23.60
C LEU A 86 -7.23 1.85 23.15
N LEU A 87 -6.62 2.57 24.10
CA LEU A 87 -5.64 3.62 23.78
C LEU A 87 -4.38 3.06 23.12
N VAL A 88 -3.88 1.90 23.54
CA VAL A 88 -2.74 1.24 22.89
C VAL A 88 -3.10 0.85 21.45
N LEU A 89 -4.27 0.25 21.22
CA LEU A 89 -4.74 -0.08 19.88
C LEU A 89 -4.94 1.17 19.01
N LEU A 90 -5.46 2.27 19.58
CA LEU A 90 -5.56 3.55 18.90
C LEU A 90 -4.18 4.10 18.52
N GLY A 91 -3.17 3.93 19.38
CA GLY A 91 -1.79 4.28 19.09
C GLY A 91 -1.25 3.53 17.87
N TYR A 92 -1.48 2.22 17.79
CA TYR A 92 -1.14 1.44 16.59
C TYR A 92 -1.92 1.91 15.36
N LEU A 93 -3.22 2.21 15.48
CA LEU A 93 -3.99 2.75 14.36
C LEU A 93 -3.39 4.07 13.85
N LEU A 94 -3.05 4.99 14.76
CA LEU A 94 -2.41 6.26 14.43
C LEU A 94 -1.04 6.06 13.77
N GLN A 95 -0.25 5.10 14.24
CA GLN A 95 1.03 4.72 13.63
C GLN A 95 0.85 4.35 12.15
N TYR A 96 -0.14 3.50 11.84
CA TYR A 96 -0.45 3.14 10.45
C TYR A 96 -0.93 4.35 9.65
N ILE A 97 -1.81 5.20 10.21
CA ILE A 97 -2.29 6.41 9.54
C ILE A 97 -1.13 7.34 9.18
N PHE A 98 -0.24 7.63 10.13
CA PHE A 98 0.92 8.50 9.88
C PHE A 98 1.83 7.95 8.79
N LEU A 99 2.10 6.65 8.79
CA LEU A 99 2.97 6.04 7.78
C LEU A 99 2.32 5.99 6.41
N ILE A 100 1.02 5.67 6.33
CA ILE A 100 0.26 5.73 5.08
C ILE A 100 0.26 7.16 4.54
N PHE A 101 0.03 8.16 5.40
CA PHE A 101 0.01 9.57 4.99
C PHE A 101 1.39 10.03 4.50
N GLY A 102 2.46 9.69 5.22
CA GLY A 102 3.83 9.98 4.79
C GLY A 102 4.17 9.32 3.46
N PHE A 103 3.76 8.06 3.27
CA PHE A 103 3.95 7.32 2.02
C PHE A 103 3.20 7.94 0.84
N VAL A 104 1.92 8.28 1.03
CA VAL A 104 1.10 8.93 0.00
C VAL A 104 1.71 10.26 -0.40
N GLN A 105 2.16 11.08 0.57
CA GLN A 105 2.81 12.35 0.29
C GLN A 105 4.14 12.20 -0.46
N ILE A 106 4.92 11.15 -0.17
CA ILE A 106 6.15 10.86 -0.93
C ILE A 106 5.79 10.55 -2.38
N ILE A 107 4.83 9.65 -2.60
CA ILE A 107 4.40 9.26 -3.95
C ILE A 107 3.84 10.46 -4.70
N SER A 108 2.95 11.23 -4.08
CA SER A 108 2.34 12.40 -4.71
C SER A 108 3.35 13.53 -4.97
N GLY A 109 4.36 13.68 -4.11
CA GLY A 109 5.42 14.69 -4.29
C GLY A 109 6.44 14.32 -5.36
N GLN A 110 6.61 13.03 -5.67
CA GLN A 110 7.56 12.54 -6.68
C GLN A 110 6.91 12.32 -8.04
N VAL A 111 5.61 12.03 -8.07
CA VAL A 111 4.88 11.73 -9.30
C VAL A 111 3.98 12.92 -9.65
N GLY A 112 4.41 13.74 -10.61
CA GLY A 112 3.52 14.72 -11.21
C GLY A 112 2.62 14.05 -12.24
N LEU A 113 1.30 14.09 -12.05
CA LEU A 113 0.35 13.61 -13.05
C LEU A 113 -0.09 14.80 -13.91
N ASP A 114 0.45 14.89 -15.13
CA ASP A 114 -0.02 15.83 -16.13
C ASP A 114 -1.30 15.27 -16.78
N THR A 115 -2.44 15.66 -16.22
CA THR A 115 -3.76 15.20 -16.67
C THR A 115 -4.07 15.57 -18.12
N GLU A 116 -3.37 16.55 -18.69
CA GLU A 116 -3.60 17.01 -20.07
C GLU A 116 -2.89 16.10 -21.09
N SER A 117 -1.68 15.63 -20.77
CA SER A 117 -0.91 14.77 -21.67
C SER A 117 -1.25 13.28 -21.55
N VAL A 118 -1.88 12.85 -20.45
CA VAL A 118 -2.25 11.42 -20.24
C VAL A 118 -3.14 10.86 -21.36
N PRO A 119 -4.24 11.51 -21.79
CA PRO A 119 -5.04 11.00 -22.90
C PRO A 119 -4.24 10.88 -24.20
N ALA A 120 -3.43 11.89 -24.51
CA ALA A 120 -2.58 11.90 -25.71
C ALA A 120 -1.52 10.78 -25.67
N PHE A 121 -0.93 10.52 -24.50
CA PHE A 121 0.00 9.40 -24.30
C PHE A 121 -0.65 8.06 -24.64
N PHE A 122 -1.85 7.80 -24.11
CA PHE A 122 -2.55 6.55 -24.39
C PHE A 122 -2.94 6.41 -25.85
N LEU A 123 -3.47 7.48 -26.49
CA LEU A 123 -3.81 7.46 -27.92
C LEU A 123 -2.59 7.17 -28.80
N ASN A 124 -1.49 7.90 -28.60
CA ASN A 124 -0.25 7.70 -29.35
C ASN A 124 0.32 6.29 -29.16
N MET A 125 0.22 5.75 -27.94
CA MET A 125 0.62 4.38 -27.65
C MET A 125 -0.25 3.36 -28.39
N PHE A 126 -1.58 3.52 -28.36
CA PHE A 126 -2.50 2.66 -29.11
C PHE A 126 -2.21 2.71 -30.61
N ASP A 127 -2.04 3.90 -31.18
CA ASP A 127 -1.73 4.08 -32.61
C ASP A 127 -0.43 3.37 -32.99
N ARG A 128 0.62 3.49 -32.16
CA ARG A 128 1.90 2.82 -32.40
C ARG A 128 1.76 1.30 -32.34
N VAL A 129 1.03 0.78 -31.36
CA VAL A 129 0.80 -0.66 -31.21
C VAL A 129 -0.04 -1.20 -32.36
N MET A 130 -1.07 -0.47 -32.77
CA MET A 130 -1.94 -0.82 -33.89
C MET A 130 -1.14 -0.85 -35.21
N SER A 131 -0.30 0.15 -35.45
CA SER A 131 0.59 0.22 -36.62
C SER A 131 1.57 -0.96 -36.64
N LEU A 132 2.31 -1.20 -35.56
CA LEU A 132 3.28 -2.30 -35.47
C LEU A 132 2.62 -3.67 -35.64
N SER A 133 1.44 -3.86 -35.05
CA SER A 133 0.68 -5.11 -35.18
C SER A 133 0.17 -5.28 -36.62
N GLY A 134 -0.31 -4.22 -37.26
CA GLY A 134 -0.70 -4.27 -38.67
C GLY A 134 0.46 -4.68 -39.59
N GLU A 135 1.64 -4.10 -39.37
CA GLU A 135 2.88 -4.39 -40.12
C GLU A 135 3.34 -5.84 -39.96
N LEU A 136 3.38 -6.35 -38.72
CA LEU A 136 3.77 -7.73 -38.42
C LEU A 136 2.88 -8.78 -39.08
N PHE A 137 1.61 -8.44 -39.32
CA PHE A 137 0.60 -9.34 -39.87
C PHE A 137 0.16 -8.99 -41.30
N THR A 138 0.96 -8.20 -42.01
CA THR A 138 0.73 -7.86 -43.44
C THR A 138 0.62 -9.10 -44.34
N PHE A 139 1.31 -10.19 -43.99
CA PHE A 139 1.26 -11.47 -44.71
C PHE A 139 -0.13 -12.13 -44.70
N LEU A 140 -1.04 -11.74 -43.80
CA LEU A 140 -2.42 -12.23 -43.75
C LEU A 140 -3.37 -11.50 -44.73
N GLY A 141 -2.85 -10.56 -45.53
CA GLY A 141 -3.66 -9.70 -46.40
C GLY A 141 -4.38 -8.57 -45.65
N GLY A 142 -5.11 -7.72 -46.39
CA GLY A 142 -5.66 -6.46 -45.84
C GLY A 142 -6.64 -6.63 -44.68
N LEU A 143 -7.55 -7.60 -44.76
CA LEU A 143 -8.48 -7.91 -43.67
C LEU A 143 -7.75 -8.50 -42.44
N GLY A 144 -6.80 -9.41 -42.66
CA GLY A 144 -6.04 -10.03 -41.58
C GLY A 144 -5.14 -9.05 -40.83
N SER A 145 -4.45 -8.17 -41.56
CA SER A 145 -3.63 -7.09 -40.99
C SER A 145 -4.47 -6.10 -40.17
N THR A 146 -5.67 -5.74 -40.65
CA THR A 146 -6.59 -4.85 -39.91
C THR A 146 -7.08 -5.48 -38.61
N ILE A 147 -7.49 -6.75 -38.63
CA ILE A 147 -7.92 -7.48 -37.44
C ILE A 147 -6.76 -7.58 -36.43
N ALA A 148 -5.56 -7.92 -36.90
CA ALA A 148 -4.38 -8.02 -36.06
C ALA A 148 -3.97 -6.67 -35.44
N SER A 149 -4.12 -5.58 -36.18
CA SER A 149 -3.90 -4.21 -35.71
C SER A 149 -4.77 -3.89 -34.49
N VAL A 150 -6.09 -4.09 -34.61
CA VAL A 150 -7.05 -3.83 -33.53
C VAL A 150 -6.82 -4.77 -32.34
N LEU A 151 -6.64 -6.07 -32.59
CA LEU A 151 -6.39 -7.04 -31.51
C LEU A 151 -5.09 -6.74 -30.77
N GLY A 152 -4.02 -6.39 -31.49
CA GLY A 152 -2.75 -5.98 -30.89
C GLY A 152 -2.92 -4.75 -30.00
N GLY A 153 -3.65 -3.74 -30.49
CA GLY A 153 -4.03 -2.56 -29.71
C GLY A 153 -4.74 -2.90 -28.40
N ILE A 154 -5.79 -3.73 -28.47
CA ILE A 154 -6.57 -4.14 -27.30
C ILE A 154 -5.73 -4.96 -26.31
N ILE A 155 -5.00 -5.97 -26.80
CA ILE A 155 -4.26 -6.90 -25.95
C ILE A 155 -3.09 -6.17 -25.27
N ILE A 156 -2.26 -5.48 -26.03
CA ILE A 156 -1.06 -4.82 -25.49
C ILE A 156 -1.47 -3.59 -24.68
N GLY A 157 -2.36 -2.75 -25.20
CA GLY A 157 -2.86 -1.58 -24.47
C GLY A 157 -3.58 -1.96 -23.18
N GLY A 158 -4.44 -2.99 -23.23
CA GLY A 158 -5.08 -3.57 -22.05
C GLY A 158 -4.06 -4.12 -21.04
N SER A 159 -3.02 -4.81 -21.51
CA SER A 159 -1.95 -5.35 -20.66
C SER A 159 -1.17 -4.26 -19.94
N ILE A 160 -0.91 -3.13 -20.61
CA ILE A 160 -0.23 -1.97 -20.00
C ILE A 160 -1.09 -1.35 -18.90
N ILE A 161 -2.40 -1.18 -19.12
CA ILE A 161 -3.32 -0.68 -18.09
C ILE A 161 -3.34 -1.63 -16.89
N VAL A 162 -3.43 -2.94 -17.14
CA VAL A 162 -3.37 -3.95 -16.07
C VAL A 162 -2.06 -3.87 -15.31
N LEU A 163 -0.92 -3.67 -15.99
CA LEU A 163 0.38 -3.51 -15.36
C LEU A 163 0.43 -2.25 -14.47
N ILE A 164 -0.10 -1.12 -14.94
CA ILE A 164 -0.18 0.12 -14.17
C ILE A 164 -1.01 -0.10 -12.89
N LEU A 165 -2.20 -0.70 -13.02
CA LEU A 165 -3.06 -1.01 -11.87
C LEU A 165 -2.38 -1.99 -10.91
N PHE A 166 -1.70 -3.00 -11.44
CA PHE A 166 -0.95 -3.95 -10.65
C PHE A 166 0.13 -3.25 -9.83
N VAL A 167 0.98 -2.44 -10.46
CA VAL A 167 2.04 -1.68 -9.78
C VAL A 167 1.44 -0.75 -8.73
N ALA A 168 0.36 -0.04 -9.07
CA ALA A 168 -0.28 0.93 -8.20
C ALA A 168 -0.92 0.31 -6.94
N ILE A 169 -1.35 -0.96 -6.98
CA ILE A 169 -1.89 -1.70 -5.83
C ILE A 169 -0.79 -2.40 -5.04
N PHE A 170 0.18 -3.02 -5.74
CA PHE A 170 1.21 -3.82 -5.09
C PHE A 170 2.29 -2.97 -4.41
N ILE A 171 2.60 -1.77 -4.90
CA ILE A 171 3.55 -0.88 -4.23
C ILE A 171 3.09 -0.51 -2.80
N PRO A 172 1.85 0.01 -2.58
CA PRO A 172 1.32 0.23 -1.24
C PRO A 172 1.30 -1.04 -0.37
N LEU A 173 0.97 -2.18 -0.97
CA LEU A 173 0.91 -3.46 -0.26
C LEU A 173 2.29 -3.88 0.24
N ILE A 174 3.32 -3.79 -0.59
CA ILE A 174 4.72 -4.07 -0.24
C ILE A 174 5.16 -3.15 0.90
N TYR A 175 4.82 -1.85 0.83
CA TYR A 175 5.15 -0.89 1.88
C TYR A 175 4.58 -1.31 3.25
N ILE A 176 3.31 -1.70 3.32
CA ILE A 176 2.70 -2.18 4.57
C ILE A 176 3.33 -3.47 5.07
N ILE A 177 3.61 -4.41 4.17
CA ILE A 177 4.23 -5.70 4.53
C ILE A 177 5.62 -5.46 5.12
N LEU A 178 6.43 -4.60 4.50
CA LEU A 178 7.76 -4.22 4.99
C LEU A 178 7.68 -3.58 6.37
N PHE A 179 6.75 -2.64 6.55
CA PHE A 179 6.55 -1.99 7.84
C PHE A 179 6.11 -2.98 8.92
N ARG A 180 5.17 -3.88 8.62
CA ARG A 180 4.74 -4.92 9.58
C ARG A 180 5.87 -5.89 9.90
N ALA A 181 6.71 -6.23 8.92
CA ALA A 181 7.90 -7.05 9.14
C ALA A 181 8.89 -6.35 10.07
N LEU A 182 9.12 -5.04 9.88
CA LEU A 182 9.95 -4.22 10.76
C LEU A 182 9.38 -4.18 12.19
N GLN A 183 8.07 -3.95 12.34
CA GLN A 183 7.42 -3.95 13.64
C GLN A 183 7.62 -5.30 14.35
N ARG A 184 7.36 -6.42 13.66
CA ARG A 184 7.56 -7.76 14.22
C ARG A 184 9.01 -8.05 14.59
N LEU A 185 9.98 -7.50 13.86
CA LEU A 185 11.39 -7.63 14.18
C LEU A 185 11.73 -6.91 15.49
N ILE A 186 11.19 -5.72 15.69
CA ILE A 186 11.37 -4.95 16.92
C ILE A 186 10.68 -5.66 18.09
N ASP A 187 9.43 -6.09 17.90
CA ASP A 187 8.65 -6.84 18.89
C ASP A 187 9.42 -8.09 19.33
N LYS A 188 9.94 -8.87 18.39
CA LYS A 188 10.77 -10.06 18.67
C LYS A 188 12.01 -9.71 19.50
N THR A 189 12.71 -8.64 19.13
CA THR A 189 13.95 -8.21 19.82
C THR A 189 13.66 -7.82 21.27
N ILE A 190 12.58 -7.06 21.50
CA ILE A 190 12.18 -6.62 22.84
C ILE A 190 11.66 -7.80 23.66
N TYR A 191 10.80 -8.64 23.08
CA TYR A 191 10.28 -9.84 23.71
C TYR A 191 11.41 -10.76 24.18
N ASN A 192 12.38 -11.05 23.30
CA ASN A 192 13.54 -11.84 23.66
C ASN A 192 14.33 -11.18 24.80
N LYS A 193 14.60 -9.87 24.73
CA LYS A 193 15.36 -9.18 25.79
C LYS A 193 14.67 -9.25 27.16
N TRP A 194 13.35 -9.18 27.20
CA TRP A 194 12.59 -9.12 28.46
C TRP A 194 12.27 -10.50 29.04
N TYR A 195 12.05 -11.49 28.18
CA TYR A 195 11.61 -12.81 28.59
C TYR A 195 12.66 -13.91 28.41
N SER A 196 13.77 -13.67 27.68
CA SER A 196 14.90 -14.61 27.58
C SER A 196 15.93 -14.48 28.73
N VAL A 197 15.71 -13.58 29.70
CA VAL A 197 16.50 -13.53 30.95
C VAL A 197 15.81 -14.37 32.04
N LYS A 198 15.44 -15.60 31.68
CA LYS A 198 15.12 -16.68 32.60
C LYS A 198 15.97 -17.88 32.24
N ILE A 199 17.23 -17.84 32.63
CA ILE A 199 18.08 -19.01 32.86
C ILE A 199 18.61 -18.86 34.28
#